data_AF-A0A6M8BSC8-F1
#
_entry.id   AF-A0A6M8BSC8-F1
#
_cell.length_a   1.000
_cell.length_b   1.000
_cell.length_c   1.000
_cell.angle_alpha   90.00
_cell.angle_beta   90.00
_cell.angle_gamma   90.00
#
_symmetry.space_group_name_H-M   'P 1'
#
loop_
_entity.id
_entity.type
_entity.pdbx_description
1 polymer ?
#
loop_
_entity_poly.entity_id
_entity_poly.type
_entity_poly.pdbx_seq_one_letter_code
_entity_poly.pdbx_strand_id
1 'polypeptide(L)'
;MLLHLPLGGMAQAALPTTELRGVWLTNIDSDVLFSSDRLSEGLRRLSRLHFNTIYPTVWNWGYTLYPSATAERVIGRRVDPHSGLQQRDMLAEAVQQGHRLGMAVVPWFEFGFMAPADSELARRHPDWLTQRRDGSQVVMEGIWPRVWMNPFHPQVQEFILSLIAELAANYEIDGLQLDDHFGLPAELGYDPYTIRLYQQEHQGQSPPANPYDAEWTRWRASRISAIMVRLFETVKSYRPDCLVALSPNTQDYAYRHYLQDWKTWERRGYVEELIIQIYRDNLSSFAAELSRPEIVEARSHIPVAIGILAGLKDRPARPEVIRQQVFAVRQQGFAGVSFFFYEMLHGRDRTLRTLFPRPAQRPRVG
;
A
#
# COMPACT_ATOMS: atom_id res chain seq x y z
N MET A 1 18.29 -29.61 38.59
CA MET A 1 19.06 -28.34 38.62
C MET A 1 18.41 -27.39 37.62
N LEU A 2 17.40 -26.65 38.08
CA LEU A 2 16.63 -25.70 37.27
C LEU A 2 17.40 -24.38 37.22
N LEU A 3 17.96 -24.05 36.06
CA LEU A 3 18.56 -22.74 35.82
C LEU A 3 17.43 -21.70 35.72
N HIS A 4 17.25 -20.94 36.81
CA HIS A 4 16.54 -19.66 36.78
C HIS A 4 17.34 -18.69 35.91
N LEU A 5 16.82 -18.35 34.73
CA LEU A 5 17.26 -17.15 34.02
C LEU A 5 16.70 -15.93 34.75
N PRO A 6 17.54 -14.96 35.15
CA PRO A 6 17.04 -13.76 35.82
C PRO A 6 16.23 -12.92 34.83
N LEU A 7 15.10 -12.39 35.29
CA LEU A 7 14.39 -11.25 34.71
C LEU A 7 15.29 -10.00 34.87
N GLY A 8 16.41 -9.97 34.14
CA GLY A 8 17.26 -8.80 34.00
C GLY A 8 16.56 -7.79 33.10
N GLY A 9 16.40 -6.56 33.59
CA GLY A 9 15.74 -5.47 32.88
C GLY A 9 16.21 -5.38 31.44
N MET A 10 15.27 -5.43 30.50
CA MET A 10 15.54 -5.08 29.12
C MET A 10 16.08 -3.65 29.13
N ALA A 11 17.38 -3.49 28.85
CA ALA A 11 17.96 -2.19 28.60
C ALA A 11 17.08 -1.52 27.54
N GLN A 12 16.40 -0.44 27.94
CA GLN A 12 15.50 0.26 27.04
C GLN A 12 16.36 0.85 25.94
N ALA A 13 16.31 0.23 24.75
CA ALA A 13 17.05 0.70 23.58
C ALA A 13 16.83 2.21 23.43
N ALA A 14 17.91 2.96 23.22
CA ALA A 14 17.84 4.40 23.09
C ALA A 14 16.81 4.75 22.00
N LEU A 15 15.90 5.68 22.32
CA LEU A 15 14.84 6.06 21.38
C LEU A 15 15.47 6.60 20.09
N PRO A 16 15.05 6.12 18.91
CA PRO A 16 15.63 6.53 17.65
C PRO A 16 15.40 8.03 17.41
N THR A 17 16.42 8.71 16.89
CA THR A 17 16.31 10.10 16.41
C THR A 17 15.73 10.17 15.00
N THR A 18 15.86 9.07 14.24
CA THR A 18 15.31 8.88 12.90
C THR A 18 14.42 7.63 12.92
N GLU A 19 13.13 7.80 12.64
CA GLU A 19 12.14 6.73 12.68
C GLU A 19 10.92 7.12 11.84
N LEU A 20 10.50 6.26 10.90
CA LEU A 20 9.24 6.41 10.20
C LEU A 20 8.10 6.12 11.17
N ARG A 21 7.16 7.06 11.30
CA ARG A 21 5.97 6.93 12.14
C ARG A 21 4.76 7.25 11.30
N GLY A 22 4.28 6.22 10.63
CA GLY A 22 3.23 6.29 9.62
C GLY A 22 1.85 5.90 10.14
N VAL A 23 0.81 6.34 9.44
CA VAL A 23 -0.56 5.86 9.64
C VAL A 23 -1.32 5.93 8.32
N TRP A 24 -2.06 4.87 8.00
CA TRP A 24 -2.99 4.89 6.88
C TRP A 24 -4.27 5.60 7.29
N LEU A 25 -4.72 6.54 6.45
CA LEU A 25 -6.03 7.17 6.57
C LEU A 25 -6.92 6.52 5.51
N THR A 26 -7.80 5.62 5.93
CA THR A 26 -8.67 4.87 5.02
C THR A 26 -9.96 5.65 4.75
N ASN A 27 -10.71 5.25 3.73
CA ASN A 27 -12.10 5.65 3.48
C ASN A 27 -13.11 4.51 3.74
N ILE A 28 -12.64 3.43 4.36
CA ILE A 28 -13.43 2.27 4.78
C ILE A 28 -13.29 2.12 6.30
N ASP A 29 -14.43 1.96 6.97
CA ASP A 29 -14.53 1.97 8.44
C ASP A 29 -13.92 3.21 9.10
N SER A 30 -13.86 4.30 8.33
CA SER A 30 -13.19 5.56 8.63
C SER A 30 -13.96 6.72 8.01
N ASP A 31 -14.03 7.80 8.78
CA ASP A 31 -14.68 9.05 8.39
C ASP A 31 -13.66 10.20 8.27
N VAL A 32 -12.38 9.95 8.55
CA VAL A 32 -11.36 11.01 8.66
C VAL A 32 -11.16 11.77 7.36
N LEU A 33 -11.34 11.11 6.21
CA LEU A 33 -11.18 11.71 4.89
C LEU A 33 -12.44 12.44 4.40
N PHE A 34 -13.60 12.22 5.02
CA PHE A 34 -14.89 12.72 4.53
C PHE A 34 -15.36 14.04 5.15
N SER A 35 -14.53 14.70 5.97
CA SER A 35 -14.81 16.03 6.51
C SER A 35 -13.52 16.82 6.72
N SER A 36 -13.50 18.11 6.34
CA SER A 36 -12.36 19.00 6.56
C SER A 36 -12.04 19.13 8.05
N ASP A 37 -13.05 19.19 8.93
CA ASP A 37 -12.86 19.27 10.38
C ASP A 37 -12.28 17.99 10.95
N ARG A 38 -12.81 16.82 10.54
CA ARG A 38 -12.29 15.52 11.00
C ARG A 38 -10.86 15.28 10.53
N LEU A 39 -10.55 15.63 9.27
CA LEU A 39 -9.19 15.57 8.74
C LEU A 39 -8.27 16.48 9.57
N SER A 40 -8.67 17.73 9.79
CA SER A 40 -7.88 18.71 10.55
C SER A 40 -7.62 18.25 11.98
N GLU A 41 -8.63 17.73 12.67
CA GLU A 41 -8.49 17.19 14.02
C GLU A 41 -7.58 15.97 14.05
N GLY A 42 -7.76 15.05 13.11
CA GLY A 42 -6.95 13.84 13.00
C GLY A 42 -5.47 14.15 12.77
N LEU A 43 -5.16 15.05 11.83
CA LEU A 43 -3.78 15.47 11.56
C LEU A 43 -3.14 16.17 12.77
N ARG A 44 -3.88 17.07 13.46
CA ARG A 44 -3.38 17.70 14.69
C ARG A 44 -3.14 16.67 15.79
N ARG A 45 -4.02 15.67 15.93
CA ARG A 45 -3.84 14.57 16.89
C ARG A 45 -2.58 13.76 16.58
N LEU A 46 -2.38 13.37 15.33
CA LEU A 46 -1.19 12.63 14.88
C LEU A 46 0.10 13.40 15.14
N SER A 47 0.13 14.70 14.82
CA SER A 47 1.27 15.58 15.13
C SER A 47 1.57 15.66 16.64
N ARG A 48 0.54 15.83 17.49
CA ARG A 48 0.67 15.78 18.97
C ARG A 48 1.16 14.44 19.51
N LEU A 49 0.98 13.37 18.75
CA LEU A 49 1.45 12.00 19.06
C LEU A 49 2.77 11.67 18.33
N HIS A 50 3.38 12.67 17.68
CA HIS A 50 4.69 12.60 17.04
C HIS A 50 4.78 11.60 15.89
N PHE A 51 3.67 11.42 15.18
CA PHE A 51 3.65 10.86 13.82
C PHE A 51 4.25 11.86 12.84
N ASN A 52 4.90 11.35 11.80
CA ASN A 52 5.61 12.17 10.80
C ASN A 52 5.26 11.78 9.35
N THR A 53 4.41 10.78 9.14
CA THR A 53 3.99 10.35 7.80
C THR A 53 2.51 9.95 7.83
N ILE A 54 1.74 10.34 6.82
CA ILE A 54 0.37 9.88 6.59
C ILE A 54 0.25 9.28 5.19
N TYR A 55 -0.58 8.24 5.07
CA TYR A 55 -0.92 7.60 3.80
C TYR A 55 -2.43 7.75 3.54
N PRO A 56 -2.89 8.89 2.98
CA PRO A 56 -4.30 9.06 2.66
C PRO A 56 -4.68 8.23 1.44
N THR A 57 -5.74 7.43 1.56
CA THR A 57 -6.29 6.70 0.41
C THR A 57 -6.75 7.70 -0.67
N VAL A 58 -6.30 7.49 -1.90
CA VAL A 58 -6.67 8.33 -3.05
C VAL A 58 -7.21 7.56 -4.25
N TRP A 59 -7.00 6.24 -4.29
CA TRP A 59 -7.60 5.35 -5.28
C TRP A 59 -8.14 4.10 -4.60
N ASN A 60 -9.47 4.00 -4.53
CA ASN A 60 -10.17 2.92 -3.85
C ASN A 60 -11.58 2.74 -4.42
N TRP A 61 -12.15 1.53 -4.35
CA TRP A 61 -13.51 1.21 -4.81
C TRP A 61 -13.84 1.61 -6.26
N GLY A 62 -12.82 1.75 -7.11
CA GLY A 62 -12.99 2.22 -8.50
C GLY A 62 -13.15 3.73 -8.64
N TYR A 63 -12.84 4.51 -7.61
CA TYR A 63 -12.93 5.96 -7.56
C TYR A 63 -11.63 6.61 -7.08
N THR A 64 -11.41 7.85 -7.54
CA THR A 64 -10.46 8.75 -6.90
C THR A 64 -11.12 9.46 -5.71
N LEU A 65 -10.35 9.74 -4.65
CA LEU A 65 -10.82 10.56 -3.51
C LEU A 65 -10.38 12.03 -3.63
N TYR A 66 -9.81 12.40 -4.78
CA TYR A 66 -9.50 13.76 -5.20
C TYR A 66 -10.17 14.04 -6.55
N PRO A 67 -10.44 15.32 -6.89
CA PRO A 67 -11.01 15.68 -8.18
C PRO A 67 -10.05 15.36 -9.34
N SER A 68 -10.44 14.41 -10.19
CA SER A 68 -9.63 13.89 -11.29
C SER A 68 -10.37 14.01 -12.63
N ALA A 69 -9.74 14.69 -13.59
CA ALA A 69 -10.26 14.74 -14.96
C ALA A 69 -10.06 13.41 -15.68
N THR A 70 -8.99 12.69 -15.34
CA THR A 70 -8.74 11.33 -15.84
C THR A 70 -9.83 10.36 -15.39
N ALA A 71 -10.20 10.38 -14.10
CA ALA A 71 -11.30 9.58 -13.58
C ALA A 71 -12.62 9.99 -14.26
N GLU A 72 -12.92 11.28 -14.36
CA GLU A 72 -14.15 11.76 -15.00
C GLU A 72 -14.34 11.20 -16.41
N ARG A 73 -13.27 11.21 -17.23
CA ARG A 73 -13.29 10.65 -18.58
C ARG A 73 -13.51 9.14 -18.61
N VAL A 74 -12.85 8.39 -17.73
CA VAL A 74 -12.85 6.92 -17.75
C VAL A 74 -14.07 6.36 -17.02
N ILE A 75 -14.25 6.72 -15.76
CA ILE A 75 -15.29 6.19 -14.88
C ILE A 75 -16.59 7.01 -14.90
N GLY A 76 -16.60 8.19 -15.53
CA GLY A 76 -17.77 9.07 -15.59
C GLY A 76 -18.00 9.88 -14.32
N ARG A 77 -17.04 9.86 -13.38
CA ARG A 77 -17.09 10.56 -12.09
C ARG A 77 -15.74 11.20 -11.81
N ARG A 78 -15.78 12.48 -11.45
CA ARG A 78 -14.58 13.27 -11.13
C ARG A 78 -13.98 12.90 -9.78
N VAL A 79 -14.80 12.44 -8.85
CA VAL A 79 -14.43 12.06 -7.49
C VAL A 79 -15.46 11.06 -6.97
N ASP A 80 -15.08 10.26 -5.98
CA ASP A 80 -15.98 9.37 -5.25
C ASP A 80 -17.30 10.09 -4.87
N PRO A 81 -18.47 9.46 -5.08
CA PRO A 81 -19.79 10.08 -4.93
C PRO A 81 -20.18 10.40 -3.48
N HIS A 82 -19.38 9.98 -2.48
CA HIS A 82 -19.64 10.31 -1.09
C HIS A 82 -19.79 11.83 -0.89
N SER A 83 -20.82 12.24 -0.15
CA SER A 83 -21.19 13.65 0.02
C SER A 83 -20.06 14.50 0.61
N GLY A 84 -19.28 13.92 1.52
CA GLY A 84 -18.12 14.55 2.16
C GLY A 84 -16.92 14.85 1.25
N LEU A 85 -16.96 14.43 -0.02
CA LEU A 85 -15.95 14.74 -1.03
C LEU A 85 -16.51 15.65 -2.16
N GLN A 86 -17.83 15.86 -2.21
CA GLN A 86 -18.41 16.71 -3.23
C GLN A 86 -17.99 18.17 -3.01
N GLN A 87 -17.56 18.83 -4.09
CA GLN A 87 -17.07 20.22 -4.06
C GLN A 87 -15.86 20.45 -3.12
N ARG A 88 -15.13 19.38 -2.80
CA ARG A 88 -13.96 19.41 -1.92
C ARG A 88 -12.77 18.73 -2.58
N ASP A 89 -11.59 19.26 -2.33
CA ASP A 89 -10.33 18.59 -2.65
C ASP A 89 -9.67 18.09 -1.37
N MET A 90 -10.02 16.86 -0.99
CA MET A 90 -9.53 16.24 0.24
C MET A 90 -8.00 16.10 0.23
N LEU A 91 -7.40 15.76 -0.93
CA LEU A 91 -5.96 15.57 -1.03
C LEU A 91 -5.21 16.90 -0.89
N ALA A 92 -5.69 17.98 -1.52
CA ALA A 92 -5.10 19.30 -1.35
C ALA A 92 -5.10 19.74 0.13
N GLU A 93 -6.21 19.50 0.83
CA GLU A 93 -6.29 19.76 2.27
C GLU A 93 -5.29 18.93 3.07
N ALA A 94 -5.19 17.62 2.78
CA ALA A 94 -4.28 16.71 3.48
C ALA A 94 -2.81 17.11 3.29
N VAL A 95 -2.41 17.47 2.05
CA VAL A 95 -1.07 17.97 1.72
C VAL A 95 -0.78 19.26 2.48
N GLN A 96 -1.64 20.29 2.34
CA GLN A 96 -1.42 21.59 2.95
C GLN A 96 -1.36 21.52 4.48
N GLN A 97 -2.25 20.75 5.10
CA GLN A 97 -2.29 20.60 6.56
C GLN A 97 -1.16 19.70 7.07
N GLY A 98 -0.88 18.59 6.37
CA GLY A 98 0.20 17.67 6.71
C GLY A 98 1.55 18.38 6.77
N HIS A 99 1.88 19.13 5.72
CA HIS A 99 3.12 19.90 5.64
C HIS A 99 3.24 20.97 6.73
N ARG A 100 2.16 21.72 7.02
CA ARG A 100 2.14 22.69 8.13
C ARG A 100 2.41 22.04 9.50
N LEU A 101 2.10 20.76 9.64
CA LEU A 101 2.32 19.98 10.85
C LEU A 101 3.61 19.15 10.82
N GLY A 102 4.45 19.34 9.78
CA GLY A 102 5.74 18.64 9.63
C GLY A 102 5.60 17.16 9.29
N MET A 103 4.51 16.75 8.64
CA MET A 103 4.28 15.37 8.21
C MET A 103 4.49 15.24 6.70
N ALA A 104 5.12 14.14 6.28
CA ALA A 104 5.12 13.70 4.89
C ALA A 104 3.73 13.15 4.52
N VAL A 105 3.26 13.52 3.33
CA VAL A 105 1.98 13.07 2.77
C VAL A 105 2.26 12.20 1.56
N VAL A 106 1.93 10.91 1.69
CA VAL A 106 2.23 9.87 0.69
C VAL A 106 0.91 9.23 0.25
N PRO A 107 0.22 9.78 -0.77
CA PRO A 107 -1.07 9.25 -1.20
C PRO A 107 -1.02 7.78 -1.60
N TRP A 108 -2.06 7.05 -1.23
CA TRP A 108 -2.10 5.60 -1.29
C TRP A 108 -3.12 5.10 -2.33
N PHE A 109 -2.61 4.33 -3.29
CA PHE A 109 -3.39 3.60 -4.29
C PHE A 109 -3.73 2.20 -3.77
N GLU A 110 -4.63 2.14 -2.79
CA GLU A 110 -5.03 0.93 -2.07
C GLU A 110 -5.48 -0.19 -3.01
N PHE A 111 -6.35 0.11 -3.98
CA PHE A 111 -6.92 -0.91 -4.85
C PHE A 111 -6.03 -1.31 -6.02
N GLY A 112 -5.00 -0.53 -6.38
CA GLY A 112 -4.18 -0.83 -7.56
C GLY A 112 -5.04 -1.19 -8.80
N PHE A 113 -4.98 -2.46 -9.23
CA PHE A 113 -5.79 -2.99 -10.34
C PHE A 113 -7.14 -3.61 -9.94
N MET A 114 -7.40 -3.79 -8.65
CA MET A 114 -8.66 -4.30 -8.12
C MET A 114 -9.79 -3.28 -8.26
N ALA A 115 -11.01 -3.75 -8.45
CA ALA A 115 -12.22 -2.96 -8.38
C ALA A 115 -13.39 -3.79 -7.80
N PRO A 116 -14.42 -3.14 -7.22
CA PRO A 116 -15.68 -3.81 -6.94
C PRO A 116 -16.30 -4.36 -8.23
N ALA A 117 -16.86 -5.57 -8.18
CA ALA A 117 -17.49 -6.21 -9.34
C ALA A 117 -18.66 -5.38 -9.91
N ASP A 118 -19.31 -4.58 -9.05
CA ASP A 118 -20.42 -3.70 -9.36
C ASP A 118 -20.00 -2.22 -9.43
N SER A 119 -18.72 -1.91 -9.66
CA SER A 119 -18.26 -0.52 -9.83
C SER A 119 -18.65 0.07 -11.18
N GLU A 120 -18.75 1.39 -11.27
CA GLU A 120 -18.88 2.13 -12.53
C GLU A 120 -17.74 1.80 -13.49
N LEU A 121 -16.53 1.61 -12.97
CA LEU A 121 -15.38 1.17 -13.75
C LEU A 121 -15.65 -0.17 -14.44
N ALA A 122 -16.05 -1.19 -13.68
CA ALA A 122 -16.35 -2.52 -14.20
C ALA A 122 -17.52 -2.51 -15.19
N ARG A 123 -18.56 -1.70 -14.95
CA ARG A 123 -19.70 -1.55 -15.85
C ARG A 123 -19.34 -0.86 -17.17
N ARG A 124 -18.48 0.16 -17.12
CA ARG A 124 -18.11 0.97 -18.30
C ARG A 124 -17.04 0.32 -19.16
N HIS A 125 -16.15 -0.45 -18.55
CA HIS A 125 -15.01 -1.10 -19.20
C HIS A 125 -14.96 -2.60 -18.89
N PRO A 126 -15.99 -3.38 -19.25
CA PRO A 126 -15.98 -4.82 -19.03
C PRO A 126 -14.86 -5.53 -19.81
N ASP A 127 -14.42 -4.94 -20.92
CA ASP A 127 -13.29 -5.38 -21.76
C ASP A 127 -11.93 -5.17 -21.09
N TRP A 128 -11.85 -4.34 -20.05
CA TRP A 128 -10.64 -4.17 -19.26
C TRP A 128 -10.48 -5.25 -18.20
N LEU A 129 -11.52 -6.03 -17.90
CA LEU A 129 -11.48 -7.02 -16.83
C LEU A 129 -10.78 -8.30 -17.29
N THR A 130 -9.97 -8.86 -16.40
CA THR A 130 -9.36 -10.17 -16.60
C THR A 130 -10.22 -11.28 -16.00
N GLN A 131 -9.88 -12.54 -16.31
CA GLN A 131 -10.64 -13.71 -15.91
C GLN A 131 -9.74 -14.91 -15.63
N ARG A 132 -10.29 -15.89 -14.90
CA ARG A 132 -9.75 -17.24 -14.78
C ARG A 132 -9.92 -18.00 -16.10
N ARG A 133 -9.25 -19.16 -16.19
CA ARG A 133 -9.32 -20.03 -17.37
C ARG A 133 -10.73 -20.53 -17.70
N ASP A 134 -11.60 -20.68 -16.70
CA ASP A 134 -13.01 -21.07 -16.87
C ASP A 134 -13.94 -19.89 -17.27
N GLY A 135 -13.40 -18.69 -17.41
CA GLY A 135 -14.13 -17.47 -17.73
C GLY A 135 -14.71 -16.73 -16.53
N SER A 136 -14.61 -17.27 -15.31
CA SER A 136 -15.06 -16.56 -14.11
C SER A 136 -14.12 -15.38 -13.79
N GLN A 137 -14.70 -14.24 -13.41
CA GLN A 137 -13.97 -13.00 -13.13
C GLN A 137 -13.89 -12.66 -11.64
N VAL A 138 -14.89 -13.08 -10.86
CA VAL A 138 -15.03 -12.65 -9.47
C VAL A 138 -14.05 -13.37 -8.57
N VAL A 139 -13.28 -12.61 -7.79
CA VAL A 139 -12.50 -13.08 -6.65
C VAL A 139 -13.17 -12.55 -5.39
N MET A 140 -13.42 -13.42 -4.40
CA MET A 140 -14.06 -13.00 -3.15
C MET A 140 -13.01 -12.47 -2.18
N GLU A 141 -13.18 -11.23 -1.75
CA GLU A 141 -12.40 -10.61 -0.67
C GLU A 141 -13.27 -10.56 0.60
N GLY A 142 -13.16 -11.61 1.42
CA GLY A 142 -14.13 -11.85 2.49
C GLY A 142 -15.52 -12.10 1.90
N ILE A 143 -16.45 -11.17 2.13
CA ILE A 143 -17.81 -11.22 1.57
C ILE A 143 -18.00 -10.33 0.34
N TRP A 144 -16.98 -9.57 -0.05
CA TRP A 144 -17.09 -8.57 -1.11
C TRP A 144 -16.62 -9.14 -2.46
N PRO A 145 -17.46 -9.12 -3.50
CA PRO A 145 -17.06 -9.57 -4.82
C PRO A 145 -16.16 -8.53 -5.50
N ARG A 146 -14.97 -8.95 -5.88
CA ARG A 146 -13.97 -8.13 -6.56
C ARG A 146 -13.68 -8.64 -7.96
N VAL A 147 -13.28 -7.73 -8.83
CA VAL A 147 -12.73 -8.01 -10.16
C VAL A 147 -11.39 -7.28 -10.30
N TRP A 148 -10.57 -7.71 -11.25
CA TRP A 148 -9.30 -7.05 -11.55
C TRP A 148 -9.33 -6.50 -12.97
N MET A 149 -8.91 -5.24 -13.10
CA MET A 149 -8.45 -4.71 -14.38
C MET A 149 -7.24 -5.52 -14.85
N ASN A 150 -7.16 -5.77 -16.15
CA ASN A 150 -6.05 -6.46 -16.76
C ASN A 150 -4.84 -5.52 -16.83
N PRO A 151 -3.77 -5.72 -16.03
CA PRO A 151 -2.60 -4.85 -16.06
C PRO A 151 -1.88 -4.90 -17.41
N PHE A 152 -2.08 -5.94 -18.22
CA PHE A 152 -1.44 -6.09 -19.52
C PHE A 152 -2.14 -5.28 -20.62
N HIS A 153 -3.37 -4.82 -20.37
CA HIS A 153 -4.16 -4.07 -21.33
C HIS A 153 -3.65 -2.63 -21.45
N PRO A 154 -3.38 -2.09 -22.67
CA PRO A 154 -2.71 -0.80 -22.82
C PRO A 154 -3.53 0.36 -22.26
N GLN A 155 -4.87 0.30 -22.40
CA GLN A 155 -5.76 1.34 -21.88
C GLN A 155 -5.84 1.32 -20.34
N VAL A 156 -5.71 0.15 -19.70
CA VAL A 156 -5.61 0.05 -18.24
C VAL A 156 -4.31 0.67 -17.76
N GLN A 157 -3.19 0.36 -18.43
CA GLN A 157 -1.89 0.97 -18.12
C GLN A 157 -1.94 2.49 -18.28
N GLU A 158 -2.48 2.97 -19.40
CA GLU A 158 -2.64 4.41 -19.65
C GLU A 158 -3.51 5.08 -18.59
N PHE A 159 -4.63 4.46 -18.18
CA PHE A 159 -5.51 5.00 -17.15
C PHE A 159 -4.79 5.16 -15.81
N ILE A 160 -4.15 4.11 -15.30
CA ILE A 160 -3.45 4.14 -14.02
C ILE A 160 -2.27 5.12 -14.06
N LEU A 161 -1.46 5.11 -15.13
CA LEU A 161 -0.34 6.04 -15.28
C LEU A 161 -0.83 7.50 -15.40
N SER A 162 -1.98 7.74 -16.03
CA SER A 162 -2.57 9.09 -16.12
C SER A 162 -3.08 9.61 -14.78
N LEU A 163 -3.69 8.74 -13.95
CA LEU A 163 -4.07 9.11 -12.58
C LEU A 163 -2.83 9.49 -11.75
N ILE A 164 -1.75 8.71 -11.88
CA ILE A 164 -0.50 8.95 -11.16
C ILE A 164 0.18 10.24 -11.65
N ALA A 165 0.23 10.46 -12.97
CA ALA A 165 0.74 11.68 -13.57
C ALA A 165 -0.04 12.92 -13.10
N GLU A 166 -1.37 12.86 -13.12
CA GLU A 166 -2.23 13.95 -12.64
C GLU A 166 -1.98 14.26 -11.17
N LEU A 167 -1.84 13.23 -10.33
CA LEU A 167 -1.55 13.42 -8.91
C LEU A 167 -0.17 14.05 -8.70
N ALA A 168 0.87 13.50 -9.33
CA ALA A 168 2.25 13.99 -9.22
C ALA A 168 2.42 15.41 -9.77
N ALA A 169 1.67 15.78 -10.82
CA ALA A 169 1.72 17.12 -11.39
C ALA A 169 1.04 18.17 -10.50
N ASN A 170 -0.10 17.82 -9.88
CA ASN A 170 -1.02 18.82 -9.31
C ASN A 170 -0.90 19.02 -7.78
N TYR A 171 -0.34 18.06 -7.04
CA TYR A 171 -0.32 18.11 -5.56
C TYR A 171 1.09 17.95 -5.03
N GLU A 172 1.60 18.84 -4.18
CA GLU A 172 2.96 18.77 -3.58
C GLU A 172 3.12 17.58 -2.60
N ILE A 173 3.02 16.36 -3.10
CA ILE A 173 3.17 15.11 -2.35
C ILE A 173 4.65 14.73 -2.14
N ASP A 174 4.93 14.07 -1.04
CA ASP A 174 6.26 13.59 -0.66
C ASP A 174 6.57 12.19 -1.22
N GLY A 175 5.52 11.45 -1.58
CA GLY A 175 5.63 10.12 -2.15
C GLY A 175 4.31 9.63 -2.73
N LEU A 176 4.36 8.54 -3.48
CA LEU A 176 3.22 7.75 -3.93
C LEU A 176 3.36 6.35 -3.35
N GLN A 177 2.32 5.82 -2.71
CA GLN A 177 2.31 4.44 -2.21
C GLN A 177 1.39 3.53 -3.03
N LEU A 178 1.92 2.38 -3.43
CA LEU A 178 1.16 1.24 -3.97
C LEU A 178 0.92 0.19 -2.88
N ASP A 179 -0.09 -0.65 -3.05
CA ASP A 179 -0.41 -1.77 -2.15
C ASP A 179 -0.16 -3.15 -2.79
N ASP A 180 -0.48 -4.24 -2.08
CA ASP A 180 -0.44 -5.60 -2.60
C ASP A 180 -1.41 -5.84 -3.77
N HIS A 181 -2.46 -5.02 -3.89
CA HIS A 181 -3.37 -4.99 -5.03
C HIS A 181 -2.80 -4.35 -6.30
N PHE A 182 -1.61 -3.73 -6.25
CA PHE A 182 -0.81 -3.45 -7.46
C PHE A 182 -0.11 -4.73 -7.93
N GLY A 183 -0.94 -5.71 -8.25
CA GLY A 183 -0.61 -7.07 -8.60
C GLY A 183 -1.83 -7.71 -9.26
N LEU A 184 -1.74 -9.00 -9.54
CA LEU A 184 -2.80 -9.78 -10.17
C LEU A 184 -2.91 -11.14 -9.48
N PRO A 185 -4.07 -11.51 -8.90
CA PRO A 185 -4.32 -12.85 -8.39
C PRO A 185 -3.85 -13.91 -9.39
N ALA A 186 -3.00 -14.84 -8.95
CA ALA A 186 -2.28 -15.75 -9.84
C ALA A 186 -3.21 -16.69 -10.65
N GLU A 187 -4.47 -16.84 -10.24
CA GLU A 187 -5.51 -17.56 -10.96
C GLU A 187 -6.09 -16.81 -12.19
N LEU A 188 -5.85 -15.50 -12.31
CA LEU A 188 -6.35 -14.65 -13.39
C LEU A 188 -5.33 -14.46 -14.54
N GLY A 189 -5.66 -13.66 -15.55
CA GLY A 189 -4.81 -13.45 -16.73
C GLY A 189 -5.11 -14.39 -17.90
N TYR A 190 -6.26 -15.05 -17.90
CA TYR A 190 -6.73 -15.91 -19.01
C TYR A 190 -7.80 -15.23 -19.86
N ASP A 191 -7.87 -13.91 -19.86
CA ASP A 191 -8.72 -13.16 -20.77
C ASP A 191 -8.18 -13.21 -22.21
N PRO A 192 -9.05 -12.98 -23.23
CA PRO A 192 -8.65 -13.11 -24.62
C PRO A 192 -7.50 -12.20 -25.03
N TYR A 193 -7.37 -11.01 -24.42
CA TYR A 193 -6.25 -10.11 -24.71
C TYR A 193 -4.94 -10.72 -24.23
N THR A 194 -4.89 -11.15 -22.97
CA THR A 194 -3.68 -11.74 -22.38
C THR A 194 -3.24 -13.02 -23.09
N ILE A 195 -4.19 -13.90 -23.43
CA ILE A 195 -3.89 -15.14 -24.17
C ILE A 195 -3.27 -14.82 -25.53
N ARG A 196 -3.84 -13.86 -26.28
CA ARG A 196 -3.28 -13.46 -27.58
C ARG A 196 -1.89 -12.86 -27.44
N LEU A 197 -1.67 -12.02 -26.43
CA LEU A 197 -0.37 -11.43 -26.15
C LEU A 197 0.67 -12.52 -25.83
N TYR A 198 0.32 -13.50 -25.00
CA TYR A 198 1.20 -14.63 -24.69
C TYR A 198 1.51 -15.44 -25.96
N GLN A 199 0.50 -15.81 -26.75
CA GLN A 199 0.67 -16.56 -28.00
C GLN A 199 1.59 -15.85 -28.99
N GLN A 200 1.48 -14.52 -29.13
CA GLN A 200 2.35 -13.74 -30.00
C GLN A 200 3.83 -13.87 -29.62
N GLU A 201 4.11 -14.00 -28.33
CA GLU A 201 5.47 -14.09 -27.79
C GLU A 201 5.97 -15.53 -27.65
N HIS A 202 5.08 -16.51 -27.80
CA HIS A 202 5.35 -17.94 -27.65
C HIS A 202 5.01 -18.73 -28.93
N GLN A 203 5.20 -18.12 -30.11
CA GLN A 203 5.06 -18.80 -31.40
C GLN A 203 3.68 -19.47 -31.59
N GLY A 204 2.63 -18.84 -31.09
CA GLY A 204 1.25 -19.34 -31.15
C GLY A 204 0.86 -20.31 -30.03
N GLN A 205 1.76 -20.67 -29.12
CA GLN A 205 1.45 -21.55 -28.00
C GLN A 205 0.53 -20.84 -26.98
N SER A 206 -0.50 -21.53 -26.52
CA SER A 206 -1.39 -21.04 -25.46
C SER A 206 -0.70 -21.12 -24.09
N PRO A 207 -1.08 -20.25 -23.13
CA PRO A 207 -0.52 -20.32 -21.79
C PRO A 207 -0.88 -21.65 -21.10
N PRO A 208 -0.02 -22.15 -20.19
CA PRO A 208 -0.27 -23.35 -19.40
C PRO A 208 -1.62 -23.31 -18.67
N ALA A 209 -2.26 -24.48 -18.55
CA ALA A 209 -3.52 -24.62 -17.83
C ALA A 209 -3.37 -24.40 -16.32
N ASN A 210 -2.19 -24.69 -15.77
CA ASN A 210 -1.87 -24.44 -14.36
C ASN A 210 -1.55 -22.95 -14.17
N PRO A 211 -2.36 -22.19 -13.40
CA PRO A 211 -2.06 -20.78 -13.10
C PRO A 211 -0.75 -20.57 -12.35
N TYR A 212 -0.22 -21.60 -11.69
CA TYR A 212 1.04 -21.56 -10.95
C TYR A 212 2.21 -22.17 -11.73
N ASP A 213 2.06 -22.41 -13.03
CA ASP A 213 3.19 -22.81 -13.88
C ASP A 213 4.31 -21.75 -13.79
N ALA A 214 5.56 -22.22 -13.66
CA ALA A 214 6.69 -21.36 -13.37
C ALA A 214 7.01 -20.37 -14.49
N GLU A 215 6.84 -20.78 -15.76
CA GLU A 215 7.01 -19.90 -16.92
C GLU A 215 5.88 -18.88 -16.94
N TRP A 216 4.64 -19.34 -16.85
CA TRP A 216 3.46 -18.48 -16.91
C TRP A 216 3.39 -17.43 -15.79
N THR A 217 3.78 -17.83 -14.58
CA THR A 217 3.91 -16.95 -13.41
C THR A 217 4.96 -15.88 -13.68
N ARG A 218 6.16 -16.28 -14.12
CA ARG A 218 7.26 -15.36 -14.41
C ARG A 218 6.91 -14.40 -15.55
N TRP A 219 6.27 -14.89 -16.62
CA TRP A 219 5.87 -14.07 -17.75
C TRP A 219 4.93 -12.95 -17.30
N ARG A 220 3.84 -13.28 -16.60
CA ARG A 220 2.89 -12.27 -16.09
C ARG A 220 3.54 -11.32 -15.07
N ALA A 221 4.33 -11.83 -14.13
CA ALA A 221 5.04 -10.99 -13.16
C ALA A 221 6.01 -10.01 -13.84
N SER A 222 6.70 -10.43 -14.91
CA SER A 222 7.59 -9.57 -15.70
C SER A 222 6.83 -8.44 -16.41
N ARG A 223 5.60 -8.70 -16.84
CA ARG A 223 4.72 -7.70 -17.47
C ARG A 223 4.25 -6.66 -16.45
N ILE A 224 3.87 -7.07 -15.24
CA ILE A 224 3.57 -6.14 -14.14
C ILE A 224 4.81 -5.31 -13.80
N SER A 225 5.98 -5.95 -13.75
CA SER A 225 7.26 -5.26 -13.50
C SER A 225 7.55 -4.18 -14.55
N ALA A 226 7.25 -4.41 -15.83
CA ALA A 226 7.43 -3.41 -16.87
C ALA A 226 6.52 -2.17 -16.67
N ILE A 227 5.32 -2.36 -16.11
CA ILE A 227 4.44 -1.24 -15.73
C ILE A 227 5.00 -0.50 -14.53
N MET A 228 5.57 -1.21 -13.55
CA MET A 228 6.24 -0.59 -12.41
C MET A 228 7.38 0.34 -12.84
N VAL A 229 8.18 -0.05 -13.85
CA VAL A 229 9.21 0.84 -14.43
C VAL A 229 8.59 2.12 -14.97
N ARG A 230 7.55 2.01 -15.81
CA ARG A 230 6.86 3.16 -16.40
C ARG A 230 6.23 4.05 -15.34
N LEU A 231 5.69 3.46 -14.28
CA LEU A 231 5.11 4.18 -13.15
C LEU A 231 6.17 5.00 -12.43
N PHE A 232 7.32 4.39 -12.11
CA PHE A 232 8.44 5.09 -11.51
C PHE A 232 8.91 6.26 -12.38
N GLU A 233 9.15 6.00 -13.67
CA GLU A 233 9.54 7.05 -14.63
C GLU A 233 8.50 8.17 -14.71
N THR A 234 7.22 7.84 -14.69
CA THR A 234 6.12 8.81 -14.69
C THR A 234 6.21 9.69 -13.44
N VAL A 235 6.27 9.11 -12.24
CA VAL A 235 6.38 9.87 -10.98
C VAL A 235 7.60 10.79 -11.03
N LYS A 236 8.78 10.25 -11.37
CA LYS A 236 10.04 11.00 -11.39
C LYS A 236 10.06 12.11 -12.44
N SER A 237 9.35 11.96 -13.57
CA SER A 237 9.27 12.99 -14.61
C SER A 237 8.53 14.25 -14.15
N TYR A 238 7.56 14.13 -13.24
CA TYR A 238 6.84 15.27 -12.67
C TYR A 238 7.47 15.73 -11.35
N ARG A 239 7.98 14.80 -10.54
CA ARG A 239 8.51 15.03 -9.21
C ARG A 239 9.73 14.15 -8.94
N PRO A 240 10.95 14.60 -9.28
CA PRO A 240 12.16 13.81 -9.07
C PRO A 240 12.38 13.36 -7.62
N ASP A 241 12.03 14.21 -6.66
CA ASP A 241 12.20 13.95 -5.22
C ASP A 241 11.04 13.17 -4.59
N CYS A 242 9.94 12.92 -5.33
CA CYS A 242 8.80 12.17 -4.83
C CYS A 242 9.15 10.69 -4.73
N LEU A 243 8.95 10.11 -3.54
CA LEU A 243 9.22 8.69 -3.31
C LEU A 243 8.22 7.79 -4.01
N VAL A 244 8.69 6.63 -4.49
CA VAL A 244 7.81 5.51 -4.86
C VAL A 244 7.87 4.46 -3.75
N ALA A 245 6.81 4.41 -2.94
CA ALA A 245 6.66 3.49 -1.83
C ALA A 245 5.76 2.30 -2.20
N LEU A 246 5.97 1.18 -1.53
CA LEU A 246 5.10 0.00 -1.64
C LEU A 246 4.81 -0.54 -0.25
N SER A 247 3.56 -0.90 0.01
CA SER A 247 3.17 -1.68 1.18
C SER A 247 2.74 -3.08 0.77
N PRO A 248 3.68 -4.04 0.64
CA PRO A 248 3.35 -5.38 0.18
C PRO A 248 3.23 -6.38 1.35
N ASN A 249 2.68 -7.54 1.05
CA ASN A 249 2.96 -8.76 1.81
C ASN A 249 4.42 -9.23 1.62
N THR A 250 4.85 -10.26 2.35
CA THR A 250 6.18 -10.88 2.14
C THR A 250 6.38 -11.32 0.68
N GLN A 251 7.62 -11.28 0.15
CA GLN A 251 7.91 -11.52 -1.26
C GLN A 251 7.33 -12.84 -1.77
N ASP A 252 7.49 -13.92 -1.00
CA ASP A 252 6.98 -15.24 -1.39
C ASP A 252 5.46 -15.21 -1.60
N TYR A 253 4.74 -14.58 -0.68
CA TYR A 253 3.29 -14.47 -0.76
C TYR A 253 2.86 -13.54 -1.90
N ALA A 254 3.46 -12.34 -1.97
CA ALA A 254 3.16 -11.34 -2.99
C ALA A 254 3.40 -11.89 -4.40
N TYR A 255 4.52 -12.58 -4.63
CA TYR A 255 4.83 -13.16 -5.94
C TYR A 255 3.94 -14.35 -6.29
N ARG A 256 3.75 -15.30 -5.36
CA ARG A 256 2.97 -16.53 -5.63
C ARG A 256 1.49 -16.27 -5.81
N HIS A 257 0.92 -15.37 -5.02
CA HIS A 257 -0.52 -15.13 -5.02
C HIS A 257 -0.93 -13.94 -5.88
N TYR A 258 -0.07 -12.94 -6.04
CA TYR A 258 -0.41 -11.69 -6.73
C TYR A 258 0.57 -11.30 -7.85
N LEU A 259 1.52 -12.17 -8.20
CA LEU A 259 2.51 -11.92 -9.27
C LEU A 259 3.31 -10.62 -9.06
N GLN A 260 3.35 -10.13 -7.82
CA GLN A 260 3.98 -8.88 -7.42
C GLN A 260 5.43 -9.16 -7.01
N ASP A 261 6.39 -8.80 -7.88
CA ASP A 261 7.82 -9.06 -7.68
C ASP A 261 8.55 -7.87 -7.05
N TRP A 262 8.15 -7.49 -5.83
CA TRP A 262 8.69 -6.30 -5.19
C TRP A 262 10.18 -6.39 -4.90
N LYS A 263 10.72 -7.59 -4.67
CA LYS A 263 12.17 -7.80 -4.49
C LYS A 263 12.94 -7.33 -5.72
N THR A 264 12.49 -7.69 -6.92
CA THR A 264 13.13 -7.22 -8.16
C THR A 264 12.97 -5.71 -8.32
N TRP A 265 11.83 -5.14 -7.93
CA TRP A 265 11.58 -3.70 -8.05
C TRP A 265 12.47 -2.88 -7.12
N GLU A 266 12.62 -3.31 -5.87
CA GLU A 266 13.57 -2.74 -4.91
C GLU A 266 15.01 -2.84 -5.41
N ARG A 267 15.45 -4.04 -5.82
CA ARG A 267 16.83 -4.25 -6.31
C ARG A 267 17.19 -3.42 -7.55
N ARG A 268 16.19 -3.05 -8.34
CA ARG A 268 16.36 -2.20 -9.54
C ARG A 268 16.13 -0.71 -9.28
N GLY A 269 15.81 -0.32 -8.05
CA GLY A 269 15.62 1.08 -7.66
C GLY A 269 14.29 1.68 -8.07
N TYR A 270 13.27 0.87 -8.36
CA TYR A 270 11.92 1.34 -8.70
C TYR A 270 10.99 1.44 -7.48
N VAL A 271 11.37 0.85 -6.36
CA VAL A 271 10.75 1.04 -5.05
C VAL A 271 11.80 1.60 -4.11
N GLU A 272 11.49 2.74 -3.50
CA GLU A 272 12.41 3.53 -2.69
C GLU A 272 12.08 3.46 -1.19
N GLU A 273 10.90 2.96 -0.84
CA GLU A 273 10.48 2.72 0.53
C GLU A 273 9.54 1.52 0.61
N LEU A 274 9.76 0.63 1.58
CA LEU A 274 8.90 -0.51 1.85
C LEU A 274 8.22 -0.38 3.21
N ILE A 275 6.92 -0.68 3.23
CA ILE A 275 6.14 -0.83 4.46
C ILE A 275 5.53 -2.23 4.48
N ILE A 276 6.30 -3.23 4.89
CA ILE A 276 5.87 -4.64 4.80
C ILE A 276 4.73 -4.92 5.77
N GLN A 277 3.64 -5.47 5.27
CA GLN A 277 2.44 -5.81 6.04
C GLN A 277 2.65 -7.13 6.81
N ILE A 278 3.05 -7.05 8.09
CA ILE A 278 3.22 -8.23 8.96
C ILE A 278 2.10 -8.26 10.00
N TYR A 279 0.90 -8.61 9.55
CA TYR A 279 -0.29 -8.67 10.40
C TYR A 279 -0.38 -10.05 11.08
N ARG A 280 0.40 -10.22 12.15
CA ARG A 280 0.46 -11.43 12.97
C ARG A 280 0.22 -11.09 14.43
N ASP A 281 -0.78 -11.69 15.06
CA ASP A 281 -1.08 -11.46 16.49
C ASP A 281 -0.09 -12.16 17.43
N ASN A 282 0.60 -13.19 16.94
CA ASN A 282 1.60 -13.93 17.70
C ASN A 282 3.00 -13.30 17.50
N LEU A 283 3.67 -12.95 18.61
CA LEU A 283 4.97 -12.27 18.58
C LEU A 283 6.10 -13.12 17.99
N SER A 284 6.12 -14.44 18.21
CA SER A 284 7.18 -15.28 17.64
C SER A 284 7.03 -15.42 16.13
N SER A 285 5.79 -15.58 15.64
CA SER A 285 5.51 -15.55 14.20
C SER A 285 5.84 -14.19 13.58
N PHE A 286 5.47 -13.09 14.25
CA PHE A 286 5.83 -11.73 13.83
C PHE A 286 7.35 -11.55 13.71
N ALA A 287 8.10 -11.93 14.75
CA ALA A 287 9.56 -11.79 14.78
C ALA A 287 10.27 -12.69 13.73
N ALA A 288 9.70 -13.85 13.42
CA ALA A 288 10.20 -14.74 12.38
C ALA A 288 10.03 -14.12 10.98
N GLU A 289 8.89 -13.48 10.69
CA GLU A 289 8.66 -12.79 9.42
C GLU A 289 9.62 -11.62 9.23
N LEU A 290 9.92 -10.86 10.30
CA LEU A 290 10.91 -9.78 10.25
C LEU A 290 12.32 -10.27 9.84
N SER A 291 12.67 -11.49 10.23
CA SER A 291 14.00 -12.06 9.97
C SER A 291 14.13 -12.69 8.58
N ARG A 292 13.13 -12.53 7.70
CA ARG A 292 13.15 -13.15 6.38
C ARG A 292 14.25 -12.55 5.50
N PRO A 293 15.01 -13.37 4.75
CA PRO A 293 16.19 -12.92 4.02
C PRO A 293 15.93 -11.74 3.08
N GLU A 294 14.82 -11.76 2.34
CA GLU A 294 14.45 -10.69 1.41
C GLU A 294 14.16 -9.35 2.10
N ILE A 295 13.62 -9.38 3.32
CA ILE A 295 13.32 -8.19 4.10
C ILE A 295 14.62 -7.62 4.69
N VAL A 296 15.48 -8.48 5.21
CA VAL A 296 16.80 -8.11 5.73
C VAL A 296 17.67 -7.52 4.63
N GLU A 297 17.64 -8.12 3.43
CA GLU A 297 18.36 -7.67 2.24
C GLU A 297 17.88 -6.27 1.80
N ALA A 298 16.57 -6.06 1.63
CA ALA A 298 16.02 -4.77 1.22
C ALA A 298 16.36 -3.64 2.19
N ARG A 299 16.36 -3.94 3.51
CA ARG A 299 16.71 -2.95 4.55
C ARG A 299 18.14 -2.45 4.47
N SER A 300 19.03 -3.17 3.80
CA SER A 300 20.41 -2.72 3.61
C SER A 300 20.56 -1.69 2.48
N HIS A 301 19.54 -1.49 1.63
CA HIS A 301 19.58 -0.52 0.53
C HIS A 301 18.59 0.63 0.70
N ILE A 302 17.37 0.35 1.19
CA ILE A 302 16.29 1.34 1.32
C ILE A 302 15.68 1.35 2.72
N PRO A 303 14.97 2.43 3.12
CA PRO A 303 14.14 2.42 4.31
C PRO A 303 13.06 1.33 4.24
N VAL A 304 13.12 0.37 5.17
CA VAL A 304 12.09 -0.64 5.37
C VAL A 304 11.42 -0.43 6.72
N ALA A 305 10.14 -0.07 6.70
CA ALA A 305 9.26 0.00 7.85
C ALA A 305 8.28 -1.19 7.86
N ILE A 306 7.60 -1.38 8.99
CA ILE A 306 6.66 -2.49 9.18
C ILE A 306 5.25 -1.95 9.44
N GLY A 307 4.28 -2.47 8.67
CA GLY A 307 2.87 -2.29 8.92
C GLY A 307 2.43 -3.07 10.15
N ILE A 308 1.90 -2.38 11.17
CA ILE A 308 1.32 -2.96 12.38
C ILE A 308 -0.20 -2.83 12.30
N LEU A 309 -0.89 -3.96 12.43
CA LEU A 309 -2.35 -3.98 12.56
C LEU A 309 -2.76 -3.48 13.95
N ALA A 310 -3.25 -2.25 14.03
CA ALA A 310 -3.77 -1.69 15.29
C ALA A 310 -5.17 -2.25 15.65
N GLY A 311 -5.83 -2.90 14.69
CA GLY A 311 -7.09 -3.60 14.86
C GLY A 311 -7.93 -3.62 13.58
N LEU A 312 -9.12 -4.17 13.70
CA LEU A 312 -10.24 -3.98 12.78
C LEU A 312 -11.43 -3.41 13.57
N LYS A 313 -12.45 -2.84 12.91
CA LYS A 313 -13.58 -2.12 13.53
C LYS A 313 -14.14 -2.78 14.80
N ASP A 314 -14.36 -4.10 14.75
CA ASP A 314 -14.94 -4.86 15.87
C ASP A 314 -13.90 -5.70 16.64
N ARG A 315 -12.62 -5.60 16.28
CA ARG A 315 -11.52 -6.41 16.82
C ARG A 315 -10.26 -5.55 17.02
N PRO A 316 -10.24 -4.65 18.02
CA PRO A 316 -9.06 -3.83 18.31
C PRO A 316 -7.90 -4.69 18.82
N ALA A 317 -6.67 -4.45 18.34
CA ALA A 317 -5.50 -5.14 18.84
C ALA A 317 -5.20 -4.76 20.30
N ARG A 318 -4.63 -5.66 21.11
CA ARG A 318 -4.30 -5.32 22.50
C ARG A 318 -3.13 -4.32 22.55
N PRO A 319 -3.16 -3.28 23.41
CA PRO A 319 -2.06 -2.31 23.52
C PRO A 319 -0.69 -2.95 23.77
N GLU A 320 -0.65 -4.06 24.52
CA GLU A 320 0.59 -4.79 24.78
C GLU A 320 1.18 -5.44 23.53
N VAL A 321 0.33 -6.01 22.65
CA VAL A 321 0.79 -6.59 21.37
C VAL A 321 1.42 -5.51 20.50
N ILE A 322 0.77 -4.35 20.39
CA ILE A 322 1.31 -3.20 19.66
C ILE A 322 2.67 -2.79 20.23
N ARG A 323 2.80 -2.66 21.55
CA ARG A 323 4.08 -2.28 22.19
C ARG A 323 5.18 -3.29 21.89
N GLN A 324 4.89 -4.58 22.00
CA GLN A 324 5.83 -5.66 21.76
C GLN A 324 6.29 -5.69 20.29
N GLN A 325 5.37 -5.50 19.35
CA GLN A 325 5.70 -5.44 17.92
C GLN A 325 6.57 -4.22 17.59
N VAL A 326 6.21 -3.02 18.06
CA VAL A 326 7.04 -1.81 17.86
C VAL A 326 8.44 -2.01 18.45
N PHE A 327 8.53 -2.62 19.64
CA PHE A 327 9.82 -2.94 20.24
C PHE A 327 10.63 -3.94 19.42
N ALA A 328 10.00 -5.01 18.91
CA ALA A 328 10.67 -5.98 18.05
C ALA A 328 11.18 -5.36 16.74
N VAL A 329 10.39 -4.48 16.12
CA VAL A 329 10.78 -3.73 14.91
C VAL A 329 12.01 -2.86 15.19
N ARG A 330 12.03 -2.14 16.32
CA ARG A 330 13.19 -1.32 16.73
C ARG A 330 14.43 -2.17 17.03
N GLN A 331 14.27 -3.27 17.77
CA GLN A 331 15.37 -4.16 18.14
C GLN A 331 16.06 -4.77 16.92
N GLN A 332 15.29 -5.05 15.86
CA GLN A 332 15.87 -5.57 14.64
C GLN A 332 16.51 -4.48 13.77
N GLY A 333 16.25 -3.19 14.01
CA GLY A 333 16.86 -2.07 13.27
C GLY A 333 16.11 -1.65 12.01
N PHE A 334 14.80 -1.86 11.96
CA PHE A 334 13.94 -1.34 10.88
C PHE A 334 13.81 0.19 10.94
N ALA A 335 13.51 0.79 9.79
CA ALA A 335 13.42 2.24 9.63
C ALA A 335 12.23 2.87 10.36
N GLY A 336 11.22 2.07 10.73
CA GLY A 336 10.10 2.53 11.55
C GLY A 336 8.86 1.64 11.46
N VAL A 337 7.72 2.21 11.82
CA VAL A 337 6.41 1.53 11.84
C VAL A 337 5.32 2.39 11.23
N SER A 338 4.34 1.74 10.62
CA SER A 338 3.09 2.37 10.17
C SER A 338 1.90 1.61 10.75
N PHE A 339 0.86 2.29 11.22
CA PHE A 339 -0.31 1.61 11.78
C PHE A 339 -1.46 1.56 10.79
N PHE A 340 -1.95 0.35 10.54
CA PHE A 340 -3.22 0.11 9.86
C PHE A 340 -4.32 -0.03 10.93
N PHE A 341 -5.22 0.93 11.10
CA PHE A 341 -5.32 2.25 10.45
C PHE A 341 -5.76 3.31 11.47
N TYR A 342 -5.94 4.58 11.06
CA TYR A 342 -6.17 5.74 11.94
C TYR A 342 -7.24 5.54 13.03
N GLU A 343 -8.42 5.03 12.68
CA GLU A 343 -9.55 4.83 13.60
C GLU A 343 -9.21 3.84 14.71
N MET A 344 -8.36 2.86 14.40
CA MET A 344 -7.89 1.87 15.36
C MET A 344 -6.90 2.44 16.38
N LEU A 345 -6.48 3.69 16.20
CA LEU A 345 -5.69 4.43 17.18
C LEU A 345 -6.55 5.12 18.24
N HIS A 346 -7.86 5.26 18.07
CA HIS A 346 -8.71 5.93 19.06
C HIS A 346 -8.62 5.27 20.45
N GLY A 347 -8.62 6.09 21.50
CA GLY A 347 -8.44 5.63 22.89
C GLY A 347 -7.02 5.14 23.23
N ARG A 348 -6.04 5.24 22.32
CA ARG A 348 -4.67 4.75 22.53
C ARG A 348 -3.62 5.83 22.75
N ASP A 349 -4.00 7.11 22.88
CA ASP A 349 -3.08 8.24 23.02
C ASP A 349 -2.01 8.01 24.09
N ARG A 350 -2.39 7.49 25.27
CA ARG A 350 -1.43 7.17 26.34
C ARG A 350 -0.38 6.14 25.90
N THR A 351 -0.81 5.07 25.23
CA THR A 351 0.12 4.04 24.72
C THR A 351 1.03 4.61 23.64
N LEU A 352 0.47 5.40 22.70
CA LEU A 352 1.24 6.02 21.62
C LEU A 352 2.25 7.05 22.13
N ARG A 353 1.90 7.85 23.15
CA ARG A 353 2.85 8.77 23.80
C ARG A 353 4.00 8.03 24.49
N THR A 354 3.75 6.85 25.05
CA THR A 354 4.84 6.02 25.61
C THR A 354 5.74 5.46 24.51
N LEU A 355 5.17 5.11 23.35
CA LEU A 355 5.94 4.60 22.21
C LEU A 355 6.76 5.70 21.50
N PHE A 356 6.19 6.90 21.40
CA PHE A 356 6.75 8.06 20.72
C PHE A 356 6.78 9.28 21.66
N PRO A 357 7.63 9.27 22.72
CA PRO A 357 7.62 10.32 23.74
C PRO A 357 8.29 11.63 23.27
N ARG A 358 8.97 11.61 22.12
CA ARG A 358 9.60 12.76 21.48
C ARG A 358 9.51 12.66 19.96
N PRO A 359 9.54 13.78 19.21
CA PRO A 359 9.62 13.76 17.74
C PRO A 359 10.82 12.98 17.22
N ALA A 360 10.69 12.42 16.01
CA ALA A 360 11.79 11.80 15.26
C ALA A 360 11.73 12.24 13.80
N GLN A 361 12.90 12.35 13.17
CA GLN A 361 13.02 12.64 11.75
C GLN A 361 12.56 11.43 10.94
N ARG A 362 11.85 11.67 9.84
CA ARG A 362 11.54 10.62 8.87
C ARG A 362 12.85 10.15 8.20
N PRO A 363 13.07 8.83 8.01
CA PRO A 363 14.17 8.33 7.20
C PRO A 363 14.16 8.94 5.80
N ARG A 364 15.35 9.21 5.26
CA ARG A 364 15.55 9.62 3.87
C ARG A 364 16.10 8.44 3.08
N VAL A 365 15.79 8.41 1.79
CA VAL A 365 16.48 7.54 0.85
C VAL A 365 17.87 8.13 0.61
N GLY A 366 18.90 7.28 0.71
CA GLY A 366 20.31 7.68 0.68
C GLY A 366 20.85 7.96 -0.71
#